data_AF-A0A8S1WF62-F1
#
_entry.id   AF-A0A8S1WF62-F1
#
_cell.length_a   1.000
_cell.length_b   1.000
_cell.length_c   1.000
_cell.angle_alpha   90.00
_cell.angle_beta   90.00
_cell.angle_gamma   90.00
#
_symmetry.space_group_name_H-M   'P 1'
#
loop_
_entity.id
_entity.type
_entity.pdbx_description
1 polymer ?
#
loop_
_entity_poly.entity_id
_entity_poly.type
_entity_poly.pdbx_seq_one_letter_code
_entity_poly.pdbx_strand_id
1 'polypeptide(L)'
;MSISSSNSHTPIPQRKPWTTKEDELLTELRKQNNLDWIEVARRIDGRNPSQCAQRWKRIKGFKLRKQWTEEENQKLVDLVSKFGYHWSKISSFLPQRTGKQIREHYLNQLHPDINNEPWTKEEDEIVVEFYKRLGGKWSQISKNLNKRSENSIKNRFYSYLRNKYLNIKNPYYIVPEKKQKLNELNDSEHKLEKQITNPIKQEPSFQTNYQQVSKEQNMQLFMPYYQSQFIQYPMAYPCAMLVPIYLYQQQGTQVNQVMRY
;
A
#
# COMPACT_ATOMS: atom_id res chain seq x y z
N MET A 1 12.88 35.61 -26.52
CA MET A 1 13.86 34.55 -26.17
C MET A 1 13.09 33.42 -25.52
N SER A 2 12.89 32.33 -26.25
CA SER A 2 12.05 31.19 -25.83
C SER A 2 12.90 30.22 -25.03
N ILE A 3 12.56 30.02 -23.75
CA ILE A 3 13.27 29.08 -22.87
C ILE A 3 12.68 27.68 -23.09
N SER A 4 13.39 26.86 -23.85
CA SER A 4 13.10 25.44 -24.05
C SER A 4 13.55 24.64 -22.82
N SER A 5 12.59 24.23 -21.99
CA SER A 5 12.84 23.33 -20.86
C SER A 5 13.08 21.90 -21.36
N SER A 6 14.34 21.49 -21.43
CA SER A 6 14.76 20.10 -21.68
C SER A 6 14.49 19.24 -20.45
N ASN A 7 13.34 18.55 -20.46
CA ASN A 7 12.95 17.61 -19.41
C ASN A 7 13.78 16.32 -19.55
N SER A 8 14.87 16.18 -18.77
CA SER A 8 15.73 14.99 -18.79
C SER A 8 15.02 13.81 -18.12
N HIS A 9 14.28 13.02 -18.89
CA HIS A 9 13.73 11.74 -18.47
C HIS A 9 14.88 10.73 -18.31
N THR A 10 15.35 10.49 -17.08
CA THR A 10 16.24 9.34 -16.83
C THR A 10 15.45 8.06 -17.06
N PRO A 11 15.82 7.20 -18.03
CA PRO A 11 15.06 6.00 -18.33
C PRO A 11 15.06 5.06 -17.12
N ILE A 12 13.86 4.70 -16.67
CA ILE A 12 13.65 3.72 -15.60
C ILE A 12 14.39 2.43 -16.02
N PRO A 13 15.29 1.88 -15.19
CA PRO A 13 16.03 0.68 -15.54
C PRO A 13 15.09 -0.47 -15.88
N GLN A 14 15.17 -0.96 -17.13
CA GLN A 14 14.34 -2.06 -17.61
C GLN A 14 14.66 -3.34 -16.83
N ARG A 15 13.62 -4.10 -16.46
CA ARG A 15 13.79 -5.35 -15.71
C ARG A 15 14.45 -6.41 -16.60
N LYS A 16 15.72 -6.75 -16.36
CA LYS A 16 16.44 -7.83 -17.06
C LYS A 16 15.74 -9.19 -16.86
N PRO A 17 15.22 -9.85 -17.90
CA PRO A 17 14.63 -11.19 -17.79
C PRO A 17 15.68 -12.23 -17.42
N TRP A 18 15.30 -13.31 -16.75
CA TRP A 18 16.19 -14.43 -16.43
C TRP A 18 16.44 -15.28 -17.68
N THR A 19 17.70 -15.61 -17.92
CA THR A 19 18.14 -16.48 -19.03
C THR A 19 18.28 -17.93 -18.58
N THR A 20 18.21 -18.87 -19.51
CA THR A 20 18.39 -20.31 -19.23
C THR A 20 19.76 -20.58 -18.59
N LYS A 21 20.82 -19.93 -19.07
CA LYS A 21 22.17 -20.04 -18.49
C LYS A 21 22.23 -19.58 -17.04
N GLU A 22 21.58 -18.46 -16.71
CA GLU A 22 21.50 -17.97 -15.32
C GLU A 22 20.71 -18.95 -14.43
N ASP A 23 19.68 -19.61 -14.95
CA ASP A 23 18.90 -20.61 -14.20
C ASP A 23 19.69 -21.91 -13.98
N GLU A 24 20.44 -22.38 -14.98
CA GLU A 24 21.36 -23.52 -14.89
C GLU A 24 22.44 -23.25 -13.84
N LEU A 25 23.09 -22.09 -13.91
CA LEU A 25 24.09 -21.66 -12.95
C LEU A 25 23.52 -21.53 -11.53
N LEU A 26 22.33 -20.92 -11.38
CA LEU A 26 21.64 -20.84 -10.10
C LEU A 26 21.32 -22.24 -9.53
N THR A 27 20.98 -23.19 -10.40
CA THR A 27 20.70 -24.58 -10.02
C THR A 27 21.95 -25.32 -9.61
N GLU A 28 23.06 -25.15 -10.32
CA GLU A 28 24.36 -25.72 -9.98
C GLU A 28 24.89 -25.17 -8.64
N LEU A 29 24.87 -23.85 -8.46
CA LEU A 29 25.30 -23.20 -7.23
C LEU A 29 24.45 -23.66 -6.02
N ARG A 30 23.17 -23.95 -6.21
CA ARG A 30 22.33 -24.49 -5.13
C ARG A 30 22.53 -25.98 -4.85
N LYS A 31 23.18 -26.73 -5.75
CA LYS A 31 23.64 -28.11 -5.50
C LYS A 31 24.94 -28.14 -4.70
N GLN A 32 25.77 -27.11 -4.83
CA GLN A 32 26.96 -26.95 -3.98
C GLN A 32 26.50 -26.69 -2.53
N ASN A 33 26.88 -27.57 -1.60
CA ASN A 33 26.46 -27.45 -0.20
C ASN A 33 27.01 -26.15 0.42
N ASN A 34 26.20 -25.53 1.29
CA ASN A 34 26.56 -24.41 2.17
C ASN A 34 26.73 -23.01 1.54
N LEU A 35 26.27 -22.76 0.32
CA LEU A 35 26.28 -21.41 -0.25
C LEU A 35 25.08 -20.56 0.20
N ASP A 36 25.38 -19.40 0.79
CA ASP A 36 24.40 -18.38 1.10
C ASP A 36 24.02 -17.57 -0.16
N TRP A 37 22.97 -16.74 -0.07
CA TRP A 37 22.49 -15.99 -1.25
C TRP A 37 23.46 -14.89 -1.69
N ILE A 38 24.36 -14.44 -0.81
CA ILE A 38 25.38 -13.43 -1.11
C ILE A 38 26.41 -14.03 -2.06
N GLU A 39 26.91 -15.22 -1.74
CA GLU A 39 27.85 -15.95 -2.58
C GLU A 39 27.25 -16.32 -3.92
N VAL A 40 25.99 -16.78 -3.92
CA VAL A 40 25.26 -17.10 -5.15
C VAL A 40 25.14 -15.87 -6.04
N ALA A 41 24.84 -14.70 -5.48
CA ALA A 41 24.71 -13.47 -6.25
C ALA A 41 26.05 -12.97 -6.81
N ARG A 42 27.17 -13.15 -6.09
CA ARG A 42 28.51 -12.78 -6.59
C ARG A 42 28.87 -13.53 -7.87
N ARG A 43 28.37 -14.74 -8.04
CA ARG A 43 28.65 -15.60 -9.20
C ARG A 43 27.67 -15.42 -10.36
N ILE A 44 26.59 -14.63 -10.18
CA ILE A 44 25.60 -14.37 -11.23
C ILE A 44 25.57 -12.88 -11.53
N ASP A 45 26.21 -12.49 -12.64
CA ASP A 45 26.38 -11.09 -13.00
C ASP A 45 25.05 -10.34 -13.19
N GLY A 46 24.98 -9.18 -12.51
CA GLY A 46 23.81 -8.30 -12.56
C GLY A 46 22.59 -8.83 -11.79
N ARG A 47 22.77 -9.81 -10.89
CA ARG A 47 21.73 -10.27 -9.96
C ARG A 47 22.10 -9.99 -8.52
N ASN A 48 21.09 -9.70 -7.71
CA ASN A 48 21.26 -9.52 -6.27
C ASN A 48 20.79 -10.76 -5.48
N PRO A 49 21.19 -10.91 -4.20
CA PRO A 49 20.85 -12.07 -3.38
C PRO A 49 19.34 -12.35 -3.31
N SER A 50 18.52 -11.30 -3.18
CA SER A 50 17.06 -11.43 -3.13
C SER A 50 16.48 -11.92 -4.45
N GLN A 51 17.01 -11.48 -5.58
CA GLN A 51 16.59 -11.91 -6.91
C GLN A 51 16.91 -13.39 -7.12
N CYS A 52 18.12 -13.83 -6.74
CA CYS A 52 18.53 -15.24 -6.80
C CYS A 52 17.63 -16.11 -5.92
N ALA A 53 17.37 -15.69 -4.67
CA ALA A 53 16.48 -16.41 -3.75
C ALA A 53 15.05 -16.52 -4.29
N GLN A 54 14.52 -15.43 -4.86
CA GLN A 54 13.19 -15.41 -5.44
C GLN A 54 13.10 -16.27 -6.70
N ARG A 55 14.12 -16.23 -7.57
CA ARG A 55 14.17 -17.06 -8.77
C ARG A 55 14.26 -18.53 -8.42
N TRP A 56 15.10 -18.89 -7.46
CA TRP A 56 15.24 -20.27 -6.99
C TRP A 56 13.90 -20.86 -6.52
N LYS A 57 13.11 -20.09 -5.76
CA LYS A 57 11.75 -20.51 -5.38
C LYS A 57 10.90 -20.84 -6.60
N ARG A 58 10.95 -20.03 -7.66
CA ARG A 58 10.20 -20.27 -8.90
C ARG A 58 10.71 -21.49 -9.67
N ILE A 59 12.04 -21.68 -9.78
CA ILE A 59 12.66 -22.85 -10.42
C ILE A 59 12.22 -24.14 -9.71
N LYS A 60 12.18 -24.13 -8.37
CA LYS A 60 11.67 -25.25 -7.56
C LYS A 60 10.16 -25.48 -7.69
N GLY A 61 9.48 -24.80 -8.61
CA GLY A 61 8.05 -24.97 -8.87
C GLY A 61 7.15 -24.29 -7.85
N PHE A 62 7.68 -23.41 -7.00
CA PHE A 62 6.85 -22.69 -6.03
C PHE A 62 5.95 -21.67 -6.76
N LYS A 63 4.67 -22.03 -6.94
CA LYS A 63 3.67 -21.16 -7.55
C LYS A 63 2.94 -20.36 -6.47
N LEU A 64 3.24 -19.05 -6.41
CA LEU A 64 2.60 -18.11 -5.47
C LEU A 64 1.08 -17.94 -5.67
N ARG A 65 0.53 -18.35 -6.81
CA ARG A 65 -0.89 -18.21 -7.16
C ARG A 65 -1.40 -19.53 -7.73
N LYS A 66 -1.61 -20.51 -6.85
CA LYS A 66 -2.23 -21.79 -7.19
C LYS A 66 -3.67 -21.78 -6.68
N GLN A 67 -4.61 -22.33 -7.44
CA GLN A 67 -5.99 -22.54 -6.98
C GLN A 67 -6.01 -23.55 -5.84
N TRP A 68 -6.81 -23.32 -4.79
CA TRP A 68 -6.99 -24.29 -3.71
C TRP A 68 -7.82 -25.47 -4.20
N THR A 69 -7.37 -26.69 -3.91
CA THR A 69 -8.12 -27.91 -4.21
C THR A 69 -8.92 -28.35 -2.99
N GLU A 70 -9.90 -29.22 -3.19
CA GLU A 70 -10.74 -29.68 -2.08
C GLU A 70 -9.96 -30.54 -1.10
N GLU A 71 -8.98 -31.31 -1.58
CA GLU A 71 -8.07 -32.07 -0.71
C GLU A 71 -7.18 -31.14 0.12
N GLU A 72 -6.73 -30.02 -0.46
CA GLU A 72 -5.99 -28.99 0.27
C GLU A 72 -6.89 -28.30 1.31
N ASN A 73 -8.17 -28.05 0.99
CA ASN A 73 -9.16 -27.47 1.90
C ASN A 73 -9.42 -28.38 3.10
N GLN A 74 -9.76 -29.64 2.85
CA GLN A 74 -10.04 -30.61 3.90
C GLN A 74 -8.83 -30.79 4.82
N LYS A 75 -7.65 -30.99 4.22
CA LYS A 75 -6.40 -31.10 4.99
C LYS A 75 -6.14 -29.85 5.82
N LEU A 76 -6.45 -28.65 5.30
CA LEU A 76 -6.29 -27.42 6.07
C LEU A 76 -7.25 -27.36 7.27
N VAL A 77 -8.51 -27.74 7.10
CA VAL A 77 -9.48 -27.82 8.21
C VAL A 77 -8.99 -28.79 9.29
N ASP A 78 -8.53 -29.97 8.90
CA ASP A 78 -8.00 -30.99 9.84
C ASP A 78 -6.76 -30.48 10.60
N LEU A 79 -5.86 -29.80 9.90
CA LEU A 79 -4.64 -29.22 10.48
C LEU A 79 -4.97 -28.08 11.45
N VAL A 80 -5.97 -27.24 11.16
CA VAL A 80 -6.43 -26.19 12.08
C VAL A 80 -7.11 -26.80 13.30
N SER A 81 -7.89 -27.86 13.13
CA SER A 81 -8.47 -28.62 14.25
C SER A 81 -7.38 -29.21 15.17
N LYS A 82 -6.31 -29.76 14.57
CA LYS A 82 -5.21 -30.40 15.31
C LYS A 82 -4.21 -29.43 15.95
N PHE A 83 -3.87 -28.34 15.26
CA PHE A 83 -2.80 -27.42 15.65
C PHE A 83 -3.28 -26.00 15.95
N GLY A 84 -4.58 -25.73 15.93
CA GLY A 84 -5.13 -24.38 16.09
C GLY A 84 -4.67 -23.41 15.01
N TYR A 85 -4.60 -22.13 15.34
CA TYR A 85 -4.24 -21.05 14.40
C TYR A 85 -2.73 -20.87 14.19
N HIS A 86 -1.94 -21.93 14.33
CA HIS A 86 -0.47 -21.90 14.16
C HIS A 86 -0.07 -22.01 12.68
N TRP A 87 -0.30 -20.94 11.90
CA TRP A 87 -0.11 -20.90 10.45
C TRP A 87 1.29 -21.31 9.96
N SER A 88 2.34 -20.91 10.68
CA SER A 88 3.72 -21.30 10.34
C SER A 88 3.92 -22.80 10.44
N LYS A 89 3.36 -23.43 11.48
CA LYS A 89 3.39 -24.89 11.67
C LYS A 89 2.51 -25.58 10.63
N ILE A 90 1.32 -25.07 10.35
CA ILE A 90 0.44 -25.64 9.31
C ILE A 90 1.11 -25.59 7.93
N SER A 91 1.87 -24.53 7.64
CA SER A 91 2.56 -24.37 6.36
C SER A 91 3.61 -25.44 6.07
N SER A 92 4.16 -26.11 7.09
CA SER A 92 5.08 -27.23 6.86
C SER A 92 4.38 -28.48 6.33
N PHE A 93 3.05 -28.60 6.51
CA PHE A 93 2.25 -29.74 6.06
C PHE A 93 1.57 -29.51 4.69
N LEU A 94 1.51 -28.25 4.22
CA LEU A 94 0.95 -27.85 2.94
C LEU A 94 2.07 -27.31 2.03
N PRO A 95 2.78 -28.21 1.31
CA PRO A 95 3.86 -27.78 0.43
C PRO A 95 3.32 -26.82 -0.64
N GLN A 96 4.15 -25.86 -1.05
CA GLN A 96 3.80 -24.80 -2.01
C GLN A 96 2.78 -23.75 -1.51
N ARG A 97 2.34 -23.81 -0.25
CA ARG A 97 1.53 -22.77 0.39
C ARG A 97 2.33 -22.07 1.48
N THR A 98 2.30 -20.75 1.48
CA THR A 98 2.87 -19.94 2.58
C THR A 98 1.85 -19.84 3.72
N GLY A 99 2.33 -19.68 4.96
CA GLY A 99 1.47 -19.43 6.12
C GLY A 99 0.51 -18.25 5.92
N LYS A 100 0.95 -17.20 5.21
CA LYS A 100 0.09 -16.07 4.83
C LYS A 100 -1.09 -16.50 3.96
N GLN A 101 -0.83 -17.25 2.88
CA GLN A 101 -1.88 -17.75 2.00
C GLN A 101 -2.85 -18.67 2.75
N ILE A 102 -2.31 -19.54 3.62
CA ILE A 102 -3.10 -20.47 4.42
C ILE A 102 -4.07 -19.72 5.33
N ARG A 103 -3.56 -18.75 6.10
CA ARG A 103 -4.38 -17.91 6.98
C ARG A 103 -5.45 -17.18 6.19
N GLU A 104 -5.07 -16.52 5.10
CA GLU A 104 -5.98 -15.73 4.27
C GLU A 104 -7.09 -16.59 3.67
N HIS A 105 -6.76 -17.79 3.18
CA HIS A 105 -7.74 -18.72 2.64
C HIS A 105 -8.69 -19.24 3.71
N TYR A 106 -8.16 -19.69 4.85
CA TYR A 106 -8.97 -20.20 5.94
C TYR A 106 -9.98 -19.15 6.43
N LEU A 107 -9.51 -17.94 6.76
CA LEU A 107 -10.36 -16.88 7.30
C LEU A 107 -11.42 -16.36 6.32
N ASN A 108 -11.16 -16.45 5.01
CA ASN A 108 -12.09 -15.93 4.00
C ASN A 108 -13.05 -16.96 3.43
N GLN A 109 -12.73 -18.26 3.51
CA GLN A 109 -13.45 -19.32 2.79
C GLN A 109 -13.78 -20.55 3.65
N LEU A 110 -12.91 -20.97 4.58
CA LEU A 110 -13.08 -22.25 5.30
C LEU A 110 -13.51 -22.11 6.76
N HIS A 111 -13.37 -20.92 7.34
CA HIS A 111 -13.72 -20.69 8.73
C HIS A 111 -15.22 -20.96 8.95
N PRO A 112 -15.64 -21.66 10.02
CA PRO A 112 -17.04 -22.05 10.26
C PRO A 112 -18.03 -20.88 10.29
N ASP A 113 -17.56 -19.70 10.72
CA ASP A 113 -18.34 -18.47 10.72
C ASP A 113 -18.41 -17.76 9.37
N ILE A 114 -17.94 -18.37 8.28
CA ILE A 114 -18.08 -17.81 6.94
C ILE A 114 -19.25 -18.45 6.22
N ASN A 115 -20.12 -17.60 5.72
CA ASN A 115 -21.23 -17.98 4.87
C ASN A 115 -20.79 -18.00 3.39
N ASN A 116 -20.74 -19.21 2.83
CA ASN A 116 -20.42 -19.48 1.43
C ASN A 116 -21.65 -19.72 0.55
N GLU A 117 -22.86 -19.57 1.08
CA GLU A 117 -24.10 -19.73 0.31
C GLU A 117 -24.17 -18.74 -0.87
N PRO A 118 -24.97 -19.04 -1.91
CA PRO A 118 -25.21 -18.10 -2.99
C PRO A 118 -25.67 -16.73 -2.50
N TRP A 119 -25.24 -15.67 -3.19
CA TRP A 119 -25.66 -14.30 -2.85
C TRP A 119 -27.15 -14.11 -3.09
N THR A 120 -27.87 -13.62 -2.09
CA THR A 120 -29.28 -13.26 -2.22
C THR A 120 -29.44 -11.83 -2.73
N LYS A 121 -30.64 -11.50 -3.22
CA LYS A 121 -30.93 -10.13 -3.70
C LYS A 121 -30.91 -9.13 -2.55
N GLU A 122 -31.39 -9.55 -1.38
CA GLU A 122 -31.43 -8.75 -0.16
C GLU A 122 -30.00 -8.42 0.31
N GLU A 123 -29.09 -9.39 0.26
CA GLU A 123 -27.67 -9.15 0.55
C GLU A 123 -27.06 -8.15 -0.45
N ASP A 124 -27.35 -8.31 -1.74
CA ASP A 124 -26.87 -7.40 -2.79
C ASP A 124 -27.38 -5.96 -2.56
N GLU A 125 -28.65 -5.79 -2.17
CA GLU A 125 -29.26 -4.49 -1.85
C GLU A 125 -28.57 -3.83 -0.66
N ILE A 126 -28.34 -4.58 0.42
CA ILE A 126 -27.59 -4.11 1.60
C ILE A 126 -26.19 -3.65 1.17
N VAL A 127 -25.46 -4.45 0.39
CA VAL A 127 -24.11 -4.08 -0.05
C VAL A 127 -24.12 -2.77 -0.83
N VAL A 128 -25.05 -2.60 -1.77
CA VAL A 128 -25.16 -1.38 -2.59
C VAL A 128 -25.53 -0.16 -1.74
N GLU A 129 -26.51 -0.28 -0.85
CA GLU A 129 -26.98 0.81 0.01
C GLU A 129 -25.85 1.28 0.96
N PHE A 130 -25.21 0.36 1.66
CA PHE A 130 -24.11 0.69 2.56
C PHE A 130 -22.89 1.25 1.81
N TYR A 131 -22.61 0.75 0.62
CA TYR A 131 -21.50 1.25 -0.18
C TYR A 131 -21.75 2.68 -0.68
N LYS A 132 -22.98 3.06 -1.05
CA LYS A 132 -23.33 4.47 -1.35
C LYS A 132 -23.05 5.42 -0.18
N ARG A 133 -23.35 4.97 1.04
CA ARG A 133 -23.19 5.76 2.28
C ARG A 133 -21.74 5.81 2.77
N LEU A 134 -21.04 4.68 2.77
CA LEU A 134 -19.75 4.49 3.44
C LEU A 134 -18.55 4.40 2.48
N GLY A 135 -18.79 4.12 1.20
CA GLY A 135 -17.76 3.77 0.23
C GLY A 135 -17.16 2.38 0.49
N GLY A 136 -15.88 2.20 0.12
CA GLY A 136 -15.14 0.93 0.22
C GLY A 136 -14.78 0.46 1.64
N LYS A 137 -15.57 0.80 2.66
CA LYS A 137 -15.37 0.37 4.05
C LYS A 137 -15.93 -1.04 4.28
N TRP A 138 -15.36 -2.04 3.59
CA TRP A 138 -15.87 -3.42 3.55
C TRP A 138 -16.06 -4.06 4.93
N SER A 139 -15.17 -3.78 5.89
CA SER A 139 -15.28 -4.22 7.28
C SER A 139 -16.55 -3.75 7.97
N GLN A 140 -17.01 -2.53 7.68
CA GLN A 140 -18.26 -2.00 8.22
C GLN A 140 -19.47 -2.60 7.51
N ILE A 141 -19.38 -2.82 6.20
CA ILE A 141 -20.46 -3.45 5.42
C ILE A 141 -20.67 -4.90 5.88
N SER A 142 -19.59 -5.64 6.13
CA SER A 142 -19.61 -7.03 6.60
C SER A 142 -20.40 -7.22 7.90
N LYS A 143 -20.37 -6.24 8.82
CA LYS A 143 -21.15 -6.29 10.06
C LYS A 143 -22.66 -6.31 9.87
N ASN A 144 -23.15 -5.86 8.71
CA ASN A 144 -24.58 -5.79 8.38
C ASN A 144 -25.02 -7.00 7.54
N LEU A 145 -24.12 -7.94 7.25
CA LEU A 145 -24.40 -9.13 6.46
C LEU A 145 -24.16 -10.37 7.31
N ASN A 146 -24.94 -11.42 7.06
CA ASN A 146 -24.82 -12.63 7.83
C ASN A 146 -23.55 -13.40 7.43
N LYS A 147 -22.51 -13.32 8.27
CA LYS A 147 -21.30 -14.15 8.16
C LYS A 147 -20.57 -14.02 6.81
N ARG A 148 -20.76 -12.92 6.07
CA ARG A 148 -20.04 -12.65 4.81
C ARG A 148 -18.68 -12.00 5.09
N SER A 149 -17.60 -12.59 4.57
CA SER A 149 -16.26 -12.01 4.69
C SER A 149 -16.12 -10.69 3.92
N GLU A 150 -15.29 -9.78 4.42
CA GLU A 150 -14.96 -8.52 3.72
C GLU A 150 -14.48 -8.77 2.29
N ASN A 151 -13.74 -9.86 2.10
CA ASN A 151 -13.22 -10.25 0.81
C ASN A 151 -14.33 -10.71 -0.15
N SER A 152 -15.31 -11.50 0.32
CA SER A 152 -16.43 -11.94 -0.53
C SER A 152 -17.30 -10.76 -0.95
N ILE A 153 -17.57 -9.82 -0.03
CA ILE A 153 -18.34 -8.60 -0.31
C ILE A 153 -17.64 -7.74 -1.37
N LYS A 154 -16.36 -7.45 -1.15
CA LYS A 154 -15.54 -6.69 -2.10
C LYS A 154 -15.54 -7.35 -3.48
N ASN A 155 -15.39 -8.67 -3.53
CA ASN A 155 -15.38 -9.42 -4.78
C ASN A 155 -16.75 -9.35 -5.48
N ARG A 156 -17.85 -9.58 -4.76
CA ARG A 156 -19.23 -9.48 -5.28
C ARG A 156 -19.51 -8.09 -5.83
N PHE A 157 -19.05 -7.05 -5.13
CA PHE A 157 -19.23 -5.69 -5.55
C PHE A 157 -18.52 -5.40 -6.88
N TYR A 158 -17.23 -5.70 -6.98
CA TYR A 158 -16.45 -5.39 -8.18
C TYR A 158 -16.78 -6.29 -9.37
N SER A 159 -17.21 -7.54 -9.14
CA SER A 159 -17.55 -8.46 -10.22
C SER A 159 -18.95 -8.23 -10.80
N TYR A 160 -19.90 -7.80 -9.97
CA TYR A 160 -21.31 -7.78 -10.36
C TYR A 160 -22.01 -6.46 -10.01
N LEU A 161 -22.03 -6.09 -8.73
CA LEU A 161 -22.93 -5.03 -8.26
C LEU A 161 -22.61 -3.65 -8.83
N ARG A 162 -21.32 -3.35 -8.95
CA ARG A 162 -20.84 -2.08 -9.48
C ARG A 162 -21.41 -1.76 -10.85
N ASN A 163 -21.33 -2.72 -11.76
CA ASN A 163 -21.78 -2.51 -13.14
C ASN A 163 -23.31 -2.57 -13.20
N LYS A 164 -23.93 -3.51 -12.49
CA LYS A 164 -25.39 -3.71 -12.55
C LYS A 164 -26.20 -2.58 -11.91
N TYR A 165 -25.75 -2.05 -10.78
CA TYR A 165 -26.55 -1.12 -9.96
C TYR A 165 -26.05 0.32 -9.97
N LEU A 166 -24.78 0.57 -10.30
CA LEU A 166 -24.20 1.91 -10.24
C LEU A 166 -23.70 2.45 -11.59
N ASN A 167 -23.48 1.58 -12.58
CA ASN A 167 -22.92 1.94 -13.90
C ASN A 167 -21.62 2.79 -13.82
N ILE A 168 -20.85 2.62 -12.75
CA ILE A 168 -19.65 3.42 -12.49
C ILE A 168 -18.49 2.83 -13.28
N LYS A 169 -17.87 3.63 -14.17
CA LYS A 169 -16.69 3.20 -14.94
C LYS A 169 -15.36 3.30 -14.18
N ASN A 170 -15.22 4.19 -13.19
CA ASN A 170 -14.00 4.33 -12.38
C ASN A 170 -14.17 3.73 -10.96
N PRO A 171 -13.42 2.66 -10.60
CA PRO A 171 -13.60 1.94 -9.33
C PRO A 171 -13.14 2.72 -8.08
N TYR A 172 -12.49 3.89 -8.26
CA TYR A 172 -11.95 4.72 -7.18
C TYR A 172 -12.73 6.03 -6.96
N TYR A 173 -13.77 6.32 -7.75
CA TYR A 173 -14.44 7.61 -7.73
C TYR A 173 -15.90 7.48 -7.27
N ILE A 174 -16.10 7.46 -5.96
CA ILE A 174 -17.44 7.58 -5.35
C ILE A 174 -17.31 8.52 -4.19
N VAL A 175 -17.97 9.68 -4.33
CA VAL A 175 -18.09 10.66 -3.27
C VAL A 175 -19.17 10.14 -2.32
N PRO A 176 -18.86 9.79 -1.07
CA PRO A 176 -19.87 9.40 -0.09
C PRO A 176 -20.93 10.50 0.01
N GLU A 177 -22.22 10.18 0.15
CA GLU A 177 -23.32 11.17 0.24
C GLU A 177 -23.05 12.29 1.27
N LYS A 178 -22.36 11.98 2.38
CA LYS A 178 -21.95 13.01 3.36
C LYS A 178 -21.02 14.07 2.77
N LYS A 179 -20.12 13.68 1.85
CA LYS A 179 -19.27 14.62 1.11
C LYS A 179 -20.03 15.33 -0.01
N GLN A 180 -21.02 14.69 -0.63
CA GLN A 180 -21.90 15.36 -1.60
C GLN A 180 -22.71 16.46 -0.91
N LYS A 181 -23.36 16.17 0.23
CA LYS A 181 -24.07 17.18 1.02
C LYS A 181 -23.15 18.30 1.53
N LEU A 182 -21.92 17.97 1.96
CA LEU A 182 -20.93 19.00 2.34
C LEU A 182 -20.58 19.91 1.15
N ASN A 183 -20.40 19.32 -0.04
CA ASN A 183 -20.12 20.08 -1.25
C ASN A 183 -21.33 20.90 -1.71
N GLU A 184 -22.55 20.37 -1.62
CA GLU A 184 -23.79 21.09 -1.94
C GLU A 184 -24.04 22.26 -0.98
N LEU A 185 -23.74 22.10 0.32
CA LEU A 185 -23.78 23.17 1.31
C LEU A 185 -22.71 24.24 1.02
N ASN A 186 -21.49 23.82 0.74
CA ASN A 186 -20.41 24.74 0.36
C ASN A 186 -20.70 25.47 -0.97
N ASP A 187 -21.28 24.78 -1.95
CA ASP A 187 -21.65 25.34 -3.26
C ASP A 187 -22.81 26.33 -3.12
N SER A 188 -23.75 26.10 -2.20
CA SER A 188 -24.84 27.03 -1.90
C SER A 188 -24.36 28.24 -1.09
N GLU A 189 -23.48 28.07 -0.12
CA GLU A 189 -22.78 29.17 0.57
C GLU A 189 -21.99 30.04 -0.42
N HIS A 190 -21.25 29.44 -1.35
CA HIS A 190 -20.48 30.16 -2.37
C HIS A 190 -21.38 30.86 -3.40
N LYS A 191 -22.61 30.37 -3.61
CA LYS A 191 -23.63 31.00 -4.46
C LYS A 191 -24.32 32.18 -3.76
N LEU A 192 -24.53 32.07 -2.44
CA LEU A 192 -25.03 33.15 -1.58
C LEU A 192 -23.99 34.29 -1.44
N GLU A 193 -22.71 33.98 -1.25
CA GLU A 193 -21.63 34.98 -1.21
C GLU A 193 -21.52 35.78 -2.52
N LYS A 194 -21.65 35.11 -3.67
CA LYS A 194 -21.62 35.77 -4.99
C LYS A 194 -22.83 36.65 -5.28
N GLN A 195 -23.94 36.49 -4.56
CA GLN A 195 -25.10 37.37 -4.66
C GLN A 195 -24.99 38.60 -3.74
N ILE A 196 -24.14 38.55 -2.71
CA ILE A 196 -23.95 39.65 -1.75
C ILE A 196 -22.85 40.63 -2.20
N THR A 197 -21.90 40.20 -3.04
CA THR A 197 -20.82 41.08 -3.52
C THR A 197 -21.18 41.82 -4.81
N ASN A 198 -22.02 42.86 -4.69
CA ASN A 198 -21.92 44.01 -5.60
C ASN A 198 -20.72 44.88 -5.19
N PRO A 199 -20.03 45.56 -6.14
CA PRO A 199 -18.71 46.13 -5.90
C PRO A 199 -18.78 47.36 -4.99
N ILE A 200 -18.43 47.19 -3.72
CA ILE A 200 -18.10 48.30 -2.84
C ILE A 200 -16.71 48.80 -3.24
N LYS A 201 -16.67 50.07 -3.65
CA LYS A 201 -15.46 50.82 -3.98
C LYS A 201 -14.47 50.76 -2.81
N GLN A 202 -13.20 50.64 -3.17
CA GLN A 202 -12.03 50.43 -2.30
C GLN A 202 -12.00 51.37 -1.08
N GLU A 203 -11.70 50.80 0.09
CA GLU A 203 -11.28 51.48 1.32
C GLU A 203 -10.08 50.70 1.92
N PRO A 204 -9.07 51.37 2.49
CA PRO A 204 -7.82 50.74 2.92
C PRO A 204 -8.00 50.04 4.27
N SER A 205 -7.99 48.71 4.28
CA SER A 205 -8.00 47.92 5.50
C SER A 205 -6.65 47.23 5.75
N PHE A 206 -6.29 47.21 7.03
CA PHE A 206 -4.99 46.90 7.61
C PHE A 206 -4.34 45.63 7.04
N GLN A 207 -3.14 45.79 6.47
CA GLN A 207 -2.21 44.70 6.21
C GLN A 207 -1.70 44.14 7.54
N THR A 208 -2.26 43.02 8.00
CA THR A 208 -1.55 42.15 8.93
C THR A 208 -0.47 41.40 8.14
N ASN A 209 0.76 41.89 8.27
CA ASN A 209 1.97 41.31 7.72
C ASN A 209 2.20 39.91 8.32
N TYR A 210 1.80 38.85 7.61
CA TYR A 210 2.48 37.57 7.77
C TYR A 210 3.86 37.72 7.10
N GLN A 211 4.86 38.08 7.89
CA GLN A 211 6.24 38.03 7.42
C GLN A 211 6.54 36.61 6.95
N GLN A 212 7.01 36.47 5.71
CA GLN A 212 7.56 35.23 5.19
C GLN A 212 8.89 34.95 5.91
N VAL A 213 8.79 34.36 7.09
CA VAL A 213 9.94 33.91 7.88
C VAL A 213 10.56 32.69 7.19
N SER A 214 11.89 32.69 7.02
CA SER A 214 12.59 31.61 6.33
C SER A 214 12.50 30.29 7.11
N LYS A 215 12.69 29.15 6.42
CA LYS A 215 12.65 27.81 7.05
C LYS A 215 13.58 27.67 8.26
N GLU A 216 14.72 28.35 8.27
CA GLU A 216 15.71 28.31 9.36
C GLU A 216 15.24 29.04 10.61
N GLN A 217 14.61 30.21 10.45
CA GLN A 217 14.02 30.95 11.55
C GLN A 217 12.82 30.22 12.16
N ASN A 218 12.03 29.52 11.33
CA ASN A 218 10.91 28.71 11.78
C ASN A 218 11.38 27.48 12.59
N MET A 219 12.51 26.85 12.21
CA MET A 219 13.12 25.79 13.01
C MET A 219 13.71 26.26 14.35
N GLN A 220 14.31 27.46 14.39
CA GLN A 220 14.86 28.03 15.63
C GLN A 220 13.76 28.39 16.64
N LEU A 221 12.57 28.78 16.16
CA LEU A 221 11.39 29.01 17.00
C LEU A 221 10.77 27.70 17.55
N PHE A 222 10.85 26.60 16.80
CA PHE A 222 10.16 25.35 17.13
C PHE A 222 10.96 24.40 18.03
N MET A 223 12.30 24.44 17.97
CA MET A 223 13.17 23.53 18.72
C MET A 223 13.12 23.67 20.27
N PRO A 224 13.02 24.87 20.86
CA PRO A 224 12.91 25.01 22.32
C PRO A 224 11.59 24.45 22.86
N TYR A 225 10.50 24.55 22.08
CA TYR A 225 9.20 23.99 22.43
C TYR A 225 9.23 22.46 22.44
N TYR A 226 9.91 21.84 21.46
CA TYR A 226 10.07 20.38 21.42
C TYR A 226 10.98 19.83 22.52
N GLN A 227 12.06 20.55 22.88
CA GLN A 227 12.96 20.16 23.98
C GLN A 227 12.29 20.21 25.35
N SER A 228 11.33 21.13 25.58
CA SER A 228 10.62 21.23 26.86
C SER A 228 9.55 20.14 27.07
N GLN A 229 9.05 19.52 26.01
CA GLN A 229 7.98 18.51 26.08
C GLN A 229 8.47 17.05 26.08
N PHE A 230 9.75 16.79 25.75
CA PHE A 230 10.26 15.41 25.55
C PHE A 230 11.52 15.02 26.33
N ILE A 231 11.99 15.82 27.28
CA ILE A 231 13.12 15.44 28.17
C ILE A 231 12.59 15.21 29.59
N GLN A 232 11.90 14.08 29.84
CA GLN A 232 11.73 13.50 31.19
C GLN A 232 11.57 11.97 31.20
N TYR A 233 12.16 11.24 30.24
CA TYR A 233 12.24 9.78 30.34
C TYR A 233 13.62 9.26 29.89
N PRO A 234 14.45 8.73 30.80
CA PRO A 234 15.70 8.08 30.43
C PRO A 234 15.40 6.67 29.93
N MET A 235 15.35 6.50 28.60
CA MET A 235 15.23 5.18 28.00
C MET A 235 16.58 4.72 27.45
N ALA A 236 17.15 3.75 28.15
CA ALA A 236 18.26 2.95 27.68
C ALA A 236 17.84 2.10 26.47
N TYR A 237 18.77 1.97 25.51
CA TYR A 237 18.85 1.01 24.41
C TYR A 237 18.04 1.26 23.11
N PRO A 238 18.62 0.86 21.96
CA PRO A 238 18.32 1.42 20.65
C PRO A 238 17.29 0.59 19.89
N CYS A 239 16.19 1.20 19.48
CA CYS A 239 15.30 0.64 18.48
C CYS A 239 15.17 1.65 17.33
N ALA A 240 15.82 1.33 16.22
CA ALA A 240 15.82 2.12 15.00
C ALA A 240 14.40 2.24 14.42
N MET A 241 13.75 3.37 14.66
CA MET A 241 12.59 3.81 13.89
C MET A 241 13.09 4.56 12.66
N LEU A 242 13.27 3.83 11.57
CA LEU A 242 13.39 4.38 10.22
C LEU A 242 11.99 4.71 9.70
N VAL A 243 11.72 5.99 9.43
CA VAL A 243 10.77 6.39 8.38
C VAL A 243 11.50 7.33 7.41
N PRO A 244 11.48 7.04 6.09
CA PRO A 244 12.36 7.67 5.10
C PRO A 244 11.71 8.90 4.45
N ILE A 245 12.51 9.92 4.15
CA ILE A 245 12.15 10.99 3.21
C ILE A 245 13.16 11.00 2.06
N TYR A 246 12.60 11.10 0.86
CA TYR A 246 13.24 11.06 -0.44
C TYR A 246 14.25 12.21 -0.66
N LEU A 247 15.30 11.83 -1.41
CA LEU A 247 16.40 12.63 -1.99
C LEU A 247 15.96 13.88 -2.75
N TYR A 248 16.81 14.91 -2.80
CA TYR A 248 17.21 15.54 -4.07
C TYR A 248 18.60 16.20 -3.95
N GLN A 249 19.48 15.87 -4.90
CA GLN A 249 20.84 16.39 -5.10
C GLN A 249 20.93 16.92 -6.55
N GLN A 250 21.35 18.18 -6.73
CA GLN A 250 21.88 18.83 -7.96
C GLN A 250 22.68 20.06 -7.44
N GLN A 251 24.00 19.97 -7.21
CA GLN A 251 25.14 20.22 -8.11
C GLN A 251 25.35 21.68 -8.58
N GLY A 252 26.61 22.15 -8.38
CA GLY A 252 27.23 23.36 -8.95
C GLY A 252 27.51 24.45 -7.90
N THR A 253 28.66 25.11 -7.77
CA THR A 253 29.89 25.19 -8.57
C THR A 253 30.94 25.95 -7.72
N GLN A 254 32.21 25.52 -7.80
CA GLN A 254 33.50 26.19 -7.51
C GLN A 254 33.59 27.43 -6.59
N VAL A 255 34.53 27.40 -5.62
CA VAL A 255 35.49 28.49 -5.37
C VAL A 255 36.82 27.95 -4.79
N ASN A 256 37.88 28.13 -5.59
CA ASN A 256 39.31 28.36 -5.29
C ASN A 256 39.99 27.76 -4.03
N GLN A 257 40.91 26.81 -4.27
CA GLN A 257 42.14 26.67 -3.48
C GLN A 257 43.31 27.26 -4.28
N VAL A 258 44.01 28.23 -3.68
CA VAL A 258 45.26 28.80 -4.21
C VAL A 258 46.27 28.89 -3.07
N MET A 259 47.47 28.37 -3.39
CA MET A 259 48.78 28.46 -2.76
C MET A 259 49.25 27.37 -1.79
N ARG A 260 50.24 26.66 -2.36
CA ARG A 260 51.26 25.76 -1.83
C ARG A 260 52.16 26.44 -0.79
N TYR A 261 52.73 25.62 0.08
CA TYR A 261 54.18 25.35 0.05
C TYR A 261 54.39 23.86 -0.14
#